data_AF-I5C9N9-F1
#
_entry.id   AF-I5C9N9-F1
#
_cell.length_a   1.000
_cell.length_b   1.000
_cell.length_c   1.000
_cell.angle_alpha   90.00
_cell.angle_beta   90.00
_cell.angle_gamma   90.00
#
_symmetry.space_group_name_H-M   'P 1'
#
loop_
_entity.id
_entity.type
_entity.pdbx_description
1 polymer ?
#
loop_
_entity_poly.entity_id
_entity_poly.type
_entity_poly.pdbx_seq_one_letter_code
_entity_poly.pdbx_strand_id
1 'polypeptide(L)'
;MSDKAIAEYIGTFVKHQRLEQNKTQDELASAAGISRSTLSLLERGETVMLAYDICHAYKPGSEWVSQHALSINGKRKGITKADLLVIGESIRCKKASEIVDEINETVKQWKRFADEVKVKPSLRDEIAKTLLDLKK
;
A
#
# COMPACT_ATOMS: atom_id res chain seq x y z
N MET A 1 -11.03 -21.42 -19.92
CA MET A 1 -11.32 -20.01 -19.59
C MET A 1 -9.98 -19.34 -19.34
N SER A 2 -9.65 -18.24 -20.00
CA SER A 2 -8.36 -17.54 -19.82
C SER A 2 -8.43 -16.57 -18.64
N ASP A 3 -7.28 -16.21 -18.07
CA ASP A 3 -7.19 -15.20 -16.99
C ASP A 3 -7.86 -13.88 -17.39
N LYS A 4 -7.72 -13.49 -18.66
CA LYS A 4 -8.41 -12.34 -19.24
C LYS A 4 -9.93 -12.47 -19.20
N ALA A 5 -10.48 -13.63 -19.58
CA ALA A 5 -11.92 -13.87 -19.54
C ALA A 5 -12.47 -13.86 -18.11
N ILE A 6 -11.67 -14.30 -17.12
CA ILE A 6 -12.03 -14.24 -15.71
C ILE A 6 -12.05 -12.78 -15.23
N ALA A 7 -11.03 -11.98 -15.56
CA ALA A 7 -10.98 -10.57 -15.21
C ALA A 7 -12.15 -9.77 -15.81
N GLU A 8 -12.47 -10.02 -17.09
CA GLU A 8 -13.64 -9.42 -17.76
C GLU A 8 -14.95 -9.83 -17.09
N TYR A 9 -15.09 -11.10 -16.70
CA TYR A 9 -16.29 -11.59 -16.00
C TYR A 9 -16.46 -10.91 -14.64
N ILE A 10 -15.40 -10.84 -13.84
CA ILE A 10 -15.40 -10.16 -12.53
C ILE A 10 -15.72 -8.68 -12.71
N GLY A 11 -15.07 -8.00 -13.68
CA GLY A 11 -15.32 -6.59 -13.96
C GLY A 11 -16.77 -6.31 -14.35
N THR A 12 -17.35 -7.17 -15.20
CA THR A 12 -18.76 -7.09 -15.61
C THR A 12 -19.70 -7.29 -14.42
N PHE A 13 -19.41 -8.27 -13.56
CA PHE A 13 -20.19 -8.53 -12.35
C PHE A 13 -20.17 -7.34 -11.38
N VAL A 14 -18.99 -6.76 -11.10
CA VAL A 14 -18.85 -5.59 -10.24
C VAL A 14 -19.64 -4.40 -10.80
N LYS A 15 -19.54 -4.16 -12.12
CA LYS A 15 -20.31 -3.11 -12.78
C LYS A 15 -21.82 -3.34 -12.66
N HIS A 16 -22.29 -4.56 -12.85
CA HIS A 16 -23.70 -4.92 -12.72
C HIS A 16 -24.22 -4.65 -11.31
N GLN A 17 -23.52 -5.19 -10.29
CA GLN A 17 -23.89 -5.00 -8.88
C GLN A 17 -23.87 -3.52 -8.47
N ARG A 18 -22.92 -2.74 -8.97
CA ARG A 18 -22.88 -1.29 -8.72
C ARG A 18 -24.12 -0.58 -9.26
N LEU A 19 -24.55 -0.93 -10.48
CA LEU A 19 -25.72 -0.34 -11.12
C LEU A 19 -27.02 -0.77 -10.43
N GLU A 20 -27.13 -2.02 -9.98
CA GLU A 20 -28.28 -2.49 -9.18
C GLU A 20 -28.43 -1.72 -7.86
N GLN A 21 -27.31 -1.31 -7.27
CA GLN A 21 -27.28 -0.48 -6.06
C GLN A 21 -27.45 1.03 -6.34
N ASN A 22 -27.69 1.43 -7.59
CA ASN A 22 -27.77 2.83 -8.03
C ASN A 22 -26.56 3.69 -7.62
N LYS A 23 -25.37 3.09 -7.56
CA LYS A 23 -24.12 3.79 -7.18
C LYS A 23 -23.35 4.25 -8.41
N THR A 24 -22.79 5.45 -8.33
CA THR A 24 -21.77 5.91 -9.26
C THR A 24 -20.44 5.19 -9.02
N GLN A 25 -19.54 5.21 -10.02
CA GLN A 25 -18.18 4.69 -9.82
C GLN A 25 -17.45 5.45 -8.71
N ASP A 26 -17.72 6.74 -8.54
CA ASP A 26 -17.05 7.56 -7.54
C ASP A 26 -17.44 7.17 -6.11
N GLU A 27 -18.74 6.95 -5.87
CA GLU A 27 -19.26 6.50 -4.58
C GLU A 27 -18.75 5.10 -4.20
N LEU A 28 -18.76 4.16 -5.15
CA LEU A 28 -18.25 2.81 -4.88
C LEU A 28 -16.73 2.80 -4.65
N ALA A 29 -15.98 3.56 -5.46
CA ALA A 29 -14.53 3.64 -5.32
C ALA A 29 -14.12 4.26 -3.98
N SER A 30 -14.81 5.34 -3.57
CA SER A 30 -14.60 5.99 -2.28
C SER A 30 -14.90 5.05 -1.11
N ALA A 31 -15.99 4.29 -1.17
CA ALA A 31 -16.34 3.30 -0.16
C ALA A 31 -15.34 2.12 -0.08
N ALA A 32 -14.75 1.74 -1.22
CA ALA A 32 -13.75 0.68 -1.31
C ALA A 32 -12.32 1.16 -1.01
N GLY A 33 -12.10 2.45 -0.77
CA GLY A 33 -10.77 3.02 -0.51
C GLY A 33 -9.83 2.98 -1.72
N ILE A 34 -10.37 3.00 -2.95
CA ILE A 34 -9.58 2.98 -4.19
C ILE A 34 -9.92 4.20 -5.06
N SER A 35 -9.06 4.52 -6.03
CA SER A 35 -9.35 5.62 -6.97
C SER A 35 -10.49 5.24 -7.93
N ARG A 36 -11.30 6.23 -8.35
CA ARG A 36 -12.33 6.05 -9.40
C ARG A 36 -11.74 5.44 -10.69
N SER A 37 -10.52 5.84 -11.06
CA SER A 37 -9.79 5.27 -12.20
C SER A 37 -9.47 3.79 -12.02
N THR A 38 -9.09 3.36 -10.82
CA THR A 38 -8.83 1.95 -10.50
C THR A 38 -10.11 1.13 -10.63
N LEU A 39 -11.22 1.61 -10.07
CA LEU A 39 -12.52 0.93 -10.24
C LEU A 39 -12.93 0.86 -11.72
N SER A 40 -12.70 1.92 -12.48
CA SER A 40 -12.99 1.95 -13.91
C SER A 40 -12.14 0.96 -14.72
N LEU A 41 -10.87 0.75 -14.36
CA LEU A 41 -10.02 -0.30 -14.96
C LEU A 41 -10.53 -1.70 -14.60
N LEU A 42 -10.85 -1.93 -13.32
CA LEU A 42 -11.42 -3.19 -12.85
C LEU A 42 -12.72 -3.55 -13.59
N GLU A 43 -13.66 -2.61 -13.73
CA GLU A 43 -14.93 -2.83 -14.44
C GLU A 43 -14.75 -3.11 -15.95
N ARG A 44 -13.58 -2.78 -16.51
CA ARG A 44 -13.22 -3.09 -17.91
C ARG A 44 -12.47 -4.41 -18.06
N GLY A 45 -12.20 -5.13 -16.96
CA GLY A 45 -11.40 -6.35 -16.97
C GLY A 45 -9.91 -6.10 -17.16
N GLU A 46 -9.44 -4.86 -16.94
CA GLU A 46 -8.02 -4.51 -16.96
C GLU A 46 -7.34 -4.91 -15.65
N THR A 47 -6.04 -5.18 -15.72
CA THR A 47 -5.24 -5.50 -14.53
C THR A 47 -5.20 -4.31 -13.57
N VAL A 48 -5.71 -4.52 -12.37
CA VAL A 48 -5.59 -3.58 -11.25
C VAL A 48 -4.66 -4.18 -10.19
N MET A 49 -3.75 -3.36 -9.66
CA MET A 49 -2.98 -3.72 -8.47
C MET A 49 -3.62 -3.08 -7.26
N LEU A 50 -3.91 -3.92 -6.27
CA LEU A 50 -4.49 -3.51 -5.01
C LEU A 50 -3.62 -4.12 -3.91
N ALA A 51 -3.02 -3.27 -3.09
CA ALA A 51 -2.27 -3.71 -1.91
C ALA A 51 -3.25 -3.87 -0.75
N TYR A 52 -3.86 -5.04 -0.66
CA TYR A 52 -4.68 -5.43 0.48
C TYR A 52 -3.84 -6.16 1.54
N ASP A 53 -4.33 -6.19 2.78
CA ASP A 53 -3.70 -6.87 3.91
C ASP A 53 -2.32 -6.32 4.31
N ILE A 54 -2.15 -4.99 4.25
CA ILE A 54 -0.96 -4.33 4.79
C ILE A 54 -1.04 -4.36 6.32
N CYS A 55 -0.22 -5.21 6.93
CA CYS A 55 -0.09 -5.31 8.38
C CYS A 55 1.30 -4.84 8.84
N HIS A 56 1.36 -4.18 10.00
CA HIS A 56 2.63 -3.96 10.69
C HIS A 56 3.07 -5.24 11.40
N ALA A 57 4.09 -5.91 10.87
CA ALA A 57 4.65 -7.12 11.44
C ALA A 57 5.41 -6.79 12.74
N TYR A 58 4.72 -6.93 13.88
CA TYR A 58 5.24 -6.55 15.19
C TYR A 58 5.34 -7.76 16.13
N LYS A 59 6.57 -8.18 16.43
CA LYS A 59 6.87 -9.13 17.49
C LYS A 59 8.21 -8.76 18.14
N PRO A 60 8.19 -8.01 19.25
CA PRO A 60 9.41 -7.63 19.98
C PRO A 60 10.31 -8.83 20.25
N GLY A 61 11.61 -8.68 19.97
CA GLY A 61 12.61 -9.73 20.19
C GLY A 61 12.61 -10.87 19.17
N SER A 62 11.71 -10.88 18.17
CA SER A 62 11.74 -11.90 17.12
C SER A 62 12.57 -11.45 15.93
N GLU A 63 13.70 -12.10 15.72
CA GLU A 63 14.60 -11.78 14.60
C GLU A 63 13.95 -12.00 13.22
N TRP A 64 13.06 -12.99 13.09
CA TRP A 64 12.42 -13.31 11.82
C TRP A 64 11.27 -12.34 11.47
N VAL A 65 10.50 -11.91 12.46
CA VAL A 65 9.36 -10.99 12.25
C VAL A 65 9.83 -9.55 12.06
N SER A 66 10.96 -9.19 12.65
CA SER A 66 11.50 -7.82 12.61
C SER A 66 12.27 -7.48 11.32
N GLN A 67 12.23 -8.36 10.31
CA GLN A 67 12.94 -8.20 9.04
C GLN A 67 12.00 -7.97 7.88
N HIS A 68 12.48 -7.26 6.85
CA HIS A 68 11.73 -7.15 5.61
C HIS A 68 11.62 -8.54 4.94
N ALA A 69 10.40 -8.92 4.54
CA ALA A 69 10.11 -10.27 4.03
C ALA A 69 10.79 -10.53 2.68
N LEU A 70 10.78 -9.53 1.79
CA LEU A 70 11.45 -9.55 0.50
C LEU A 70 12.81 -8.86 0.62
N SER A 71 13.78 -9.22 -0.21
CA SER A 71 15.05 -8.48 -0.25
C SER A 71 14.94 -7.27 -1.17
N ILE A 72 15.59 -6.19 -0.79
CA ILE A 72 15.81 -4.99 -1.59
C ILE A 72 17.31 -4.92 -1.86
N ASN A 73 17.71 -5.07 -3.13
CA ASN A 73 19.13 -5.14 -3.52
C ASN A 73 19.93 -6.16 -2.70
N GLY A 74 19.34 -7.33 -2.40
CA GLY A 74 19.95 -8.37 -1.58
C GLY A 74 19.92 -8.11 -0.06
N LYS A 75 19.40 -6.96 0.39
CA LYS A 75 19.31 -6.59 1.81
C LYS A 75 17.91 -6.85 2.37
N ARG A 76 17.82 -7.35 3.61
CA ARG A 76 16.56 -7.46 4.39
C ARG A 76 16.54 -6.57 5.65
N LYS A 77 17.68 -5.99 6.01
CA LYS A 77 17.89 -5.05 7.12
C LYS A 77 18.74 -3.88 6.63
N GLY A 78 18.68 -2.74 7.33
CA GLY A 78 19.49 -1.55 7.01
C GLY A 78 19.21 -0.99 5.62
N ILE A 79 17.95 -1.05 5.18
CA ILE A 79 17.52 -0.52 3.88
C ILE A 79 17.62 1.01 3.94
N THR A 80 18.33 1.59 2.98
CA THR A 80 18.54 3.04 2.88
C THR A 80 17.70 3.65 1.77
N LYS A 81 17.58 4.99 1.74
CA LYS A 81 16.94 5.71 0.63
C LYS A 81 17.62 5.38 -0.71
N ALA A 82 18.96 5.33 -0.74
CA ALA A 82 19.70 4.98 -1.94
C ALA A 82 19.32 3.59 -2.48
N ASP A 83 19.09 2.61 -1.60
CA ASP A 83 18.64 1.29 -2.01
C ASP A 83 17.27 1.32 -2.72
N LEU A 84 16.35 2.18 -2.25
CA LEU A 84 15.03 2.37 -2.87
C LEU A 84 15.12 3.13 -4.20
N LEU A 85 16.03 4.10 -4.31
CA LEU A 85 16.22 4.87 -5.54
C LEU A 85 16.72 4.00 -6.69
N VAL A 86 17.59 3.02 -6.41
CA VAL A 86 18.03 2.03 -7.41
C VAL A 86 16.83 1.28 -8.02
N ILE A 87 15.83 0.92 -7.20
CA ILE A 87 14.60 0.30 -7.71
C ILE A 87 13.83 1.30 -8.58
N GLY A 88 13.68 2.54 -8.10
CA GLY A 88 13.03 3.62 -8.84
C GLY A 88 13.62 3.82 -10.25
N GLU A 89 14.95 3.80 -10.36
CA GLU A 89 15.65 3.87 -11.64
C GLU A 89 15.38 2.66 -12.52
N SER A 90 15.44 1.44 -11.97
CA SER A 90 15.22 0.20 -12.73
C SER A 90 13.83 0.12 -13.38
N ILE A 91 12.82 0.71 -12.75
CA ILE A 91 11.45 0.80 -13.28
C ILE A 91 11.17 2.14 -13.99
N ARG A 92 12.19 2.99 -14.19
CA ARG A 92 12.10 4.30 -14.85
C ARG A 92 11.12 5.27 -14.17
N CYS A 93 10.99 5.18 -12.85
CA CYS A 93 10.16 6.09 -12.06
C CYS A 93 10.89 7.42 -11.81
N LYS A 94 10.54 8.45 -12.61
CA LYS A 94 11.16 9.79 -12.53
C LYS A 94 10.97 10.48 -11.17
N LYS A 95 9.88 10.16 -10.46
CA LYS A 95 9.48 10.78 -9.19
C LYS A 95 9.87 9.95 -7.97
N ALA A 96 10.73 8.94 -8.13
CA ALA A 96 11.04 8.00 -7.05
C ALA A 96 11.51 8.69 -5.77
N SER A 97 12.39 9.70 -5.86
CA SER A 97 12.84 10.43 -4.66
C SER A 97 11.72 11.19 -3.98
N GLU A 98 10.90 11.91 -4.75
CA GLU A 98 9.77 12.70 -4.24
C GLU A 98 8.77 11.80 -3.51
N ILE A 99 8.44 10.66 -4.12
CA ILE A 99 7.53 9.67 -3.53
C ILE A 99 8.11 9.10 -2.24
N VAL A 100 9.40 8.72 -2.23
CA VAL A 100 10.04 8.20 -1.01
C VAL A 100 10.05 9.24 0.10
N ASP A 101 10.32 10.51 -0.23
CA ASP A 101 10.30 11.60 0.74
C ASP A 101 8.89 11.85 1.30
N GLU A 102 7.87 11.89 0.45
CA GLU A 102 6.47 12.06 0.85
C GLU A 102 6.00 10.93 1.77
N ILE A 103 6.31 9.68 1.42
CA ILE A 103 5.95 8.52 2.23
C ILE A 103 6.69 8.53 3.57
N ASN A 104 8.00 8.85 3.58
CA ASN A 104 8.78 8.95 4.81
C ASN A 104 8.19 10.02 5.76
N GLU A 105 7.78 11.18 5.23
CA GLU A 105 7.13 12.22 6.04
C GLU A 105 5.73 11.82 6.50
N THR A 106 4.96 11.10 5.68
CA THR A 106 3.64 10.58 6.06
C THR A 106 3.75 9.56 7.19
N VAL A 107 4.70 8.62 7.10
CA VAL A 107 4.95 7.61 8.13
C VAL A 107 5.41 8.25 9.44
N LYS A 108 6.17 9.35 9.41
CA LYS A 108 6.53 10.13 10.62
C LYS A 108 5.32 10.68 11.37
N GLN A 109 4.19 10.89 10.69
CA GLN A 109 2.94 11.29 11.33
C GLN A 109 2.22 10.13 12.04
N TRP A 110 2.82 8.94 12.13
CA TRP A 110 2.24 7.76 12.75
C TRP A 110 1.51 8.03 14.07
N LYS A 111 2.13 8.76 15.01
CA LYS A 111 1.49 9.05 16.31
C LYS A 111 0.16 9.77 16.15
N ARG A 112 0.09 10.77 15.25
CA ARG A 112 -1.14 11.52 14.96
C ARG A 112 -2.25 10.59 14.49
N PHE A 113 -1.98 9.79 13.45
CA PHE A 113 -2.98 8.85 12.91
C PHE A 113 -3.38 7.78 13.92
N ALA A 114 -2.41 7.22 14.64
CA ALA A 114 -2.64 6.22 15.67
C ALA A 114 -3.53 6.75 16.81
N ASP A 115 -3.37 8.03 17.18
CA ASP A 115 -4.21 8.69 18.17
C ASP A 115 -5.62 8.95 17.66
N GLU A 116 -5.77 9.41 16.41
CA GLU A 116 -7.07 9.61 15.74
C GLU A 116 -7.92 8.33 15.73
N VAL A 117 -7.29 7.17 15.49
CA VAL A 117 -7.95 5.85 15.49
C VAL A 117 -7.86 5.11 16.83
N LYS A 118 -7.37 5.77 17.89
CA LYS A 118 -7.33 5.26 19.28
C LYS A 118 -6.54 3.96 19.46
N VAL A 119 -5.40 3.83 18.80
CA VAL A 119 -4.44 2.75 19.07
C VAL A 119 -3.97 2.84 20.52
N LYS A 120 -3.83 1.69 21.20
CA LYS A 120 -3.34 1.65 22.58
C LYS A 120 -2.00 2.38 22.70
N PRO A 121 -1.83 3.35 23.63
CA PRO A 121 -0.62 4.18 23.70
C PRO A 121 0.68 3.38 23.79
N SER A 122 0.70 2.30 24.58
CA SER A 122 1.87 1.43 24.68
C SER A 122 2.25 0.82 23.33
N LEU A 123 1.27 0.37 22.54
CA LEU A 123 1.52 -0.23 21.23
C LEU A 123 1.94 0.84 20.21
N ARG A 124 1.25 1.99 20.20
CA ARG A 124 1.61 3.14 19.37
C ARG A 124 3.07 3.53 19.56
N ASP A 125 3.51 3.68 20.80
CA ASP A 125 4.85 4.15 21.13
C ASP A 125 5.93 3.10 20.83
N GLU A 126 5.62 1.82 21.00
CA GLU A 126 6.52 0.74 20.60
C GLU A 126 6.67 0.64 19.08
N ILE A 127 5.57 0.71 18.32
CA ILE A 127 5.61 0.73 16.85
C ILE A 127 6.41 1.95 16.37
N ALA A 128 6.20 3.13 16.98
CA ALA A 128 6.90 4.36 16.62
C ALA A 128 8.43 4.21 16.70
N LYS A 129 8.96 3.41 17.63
CA LYS A 129 10.40 3.15 17.75
C LYS A 129 10.97 2.32 16.61
N THR A 130 10.12 1.58 15.89
CA THR A 130 10.52 0.71 14.78
C THR A 130 10.53 1.43 13.42
N LEU A 131 9.92 2.61 13.33
CA LEU A 131 9.81 3.37 12.09
C LEU A 131 11.18 3.95 11.70
N LEU A 132 11.56 3.75 10.45
CA LEU A 132 12.83 4.23 9.90
C LEU A 132 12.74 5.71 9.53
N ASP A 133 13.86 6.43 9.63
CA ASP A 133 14.00 7.76 9.05
C ASP A 133 14.99 7.70 7.88
N LEU A 134 14.45 7.74 6.67
CA LEU A 134 15.21 7.60 5.43
C LEU A 134 15.86 8.92 4.96
N LYS A 135 15.74 10.02 5.72
CA LYS A 135 16.41 11.30 5.42
C LYS A 135 17.79 11.46 6.06
N LYS A 136 18.22 10.50 6.87
CA LYS A 136 19.57 10.48 7.46
C LYS A 136 20.62 9.94 6.49
#